data_AF-A0A7J9E679-F1
#
_entry.id   AF-A0A7J9E679-F1
#
_cell.length_a   1.000
_cell.length_b   1.000
_cell.length_c   1.000
_cell.angle_alpha   90.00
_cell.angle_beta   90.00
_cell.angle_gamma   90.00
#
_symmetry.space_group_name_H-M   'P 1'
#
loop_
_entity.id
_entity.type
_entity.pdbx_description
1 polymer ?
#
loop_
_entity_poly.entity_id
_entity_poly.type
_entity_poly.pdbx_seq_one_letter_code
_entity_poly.pdbx_strand_id
1 'polypeptide(L)'
;VINEHSKEEDEVKIPLLVYVSREKRPSHHHNFKAGALNVLILWHGFDGVGGPTISGSNLYIKREALLGSFSKQQELMALKRSFGPSNDFIKTLVEEYKPGFVNDGESSRMLLEKANGLASCSYEHQTSWGSTANYFTGFSLHRKGWKSVYLYPKKPQFLGTATTNFNEVSIQWTRWASGLTSVAISKFCPLIYGPLKMSWVQFMCYSELAFMPLLNCLSLWGFAFIPQLCLFNDIPLYPKVSDSSFNIFLIIFVSAILKSLYEVVTTGGQVRTWRNDWRIWMMRSITSYFYGSLDVVLNKLGMKEASFLPTNKVIDDEQVKLYEMGIFDFRTATTFLAPLVTVILVNIAAFVRALVVNVVDNDRDGYWEKMFGQMFLSFYILVSNYTVIEGMIIRRDKASIPLYVTLLSGVFSLCILLIGSAILS
;
A
#
# COMPACT_ATOMS: atom_id res chain seq x y z
N VAL A 1 -31.99 16.69 9.42
CA VAL A 1 -32.79 17.89 9.17
C VAL A 1 -32.52 18.84 10.32
N ILE A 2 -31.81 19.94 10.06
CA ILE A 2 -31.81 21.11 10.92
C ILE A 2 -32.61 22.13 10.11
N ASN A 3 -33.86 22.36 10.48
CA ASN A 3 -34.68 23.48 10.01
C ASN A 3 -34.89 24.36 11.24
N GLU A 4 -34.31 25.54 11.28
CA GLU A 4 -34.85 26.81 10.76
C GLU A 4 -35.44 27.62 11.92
N HIS A 5 -34.66 28.58 12.40
CA HIS A 5 -35.16 29.90 12.78
C HIS A 5 -33.97 30.86 12.94
N SER A 6 -33.59 31.47 11.83
CA SER A 6 -32.90 32.77 11.85
C SER A 6 -33.38 33.56 10.64
N LYS A 7 -34.37 34.43 10.86
CA LYS A 7 -34.64 35.54 9.94
C LYS A 7 -33.61 36.61 10.25
N GLU A 8 -32.77 36.97 9.26
CA GLU A 8 -32.48 38.34 8.80
C GLU A 8 -31.13 38.44 8.09
N GLU A 9 -31.18 39.14 6.95
CA GLU A 9 -30.13 39.88 6.21
C GLU A 9 -28.93 39.10 5.63
N ASP A 10 -28.85 39.08 4.29
CA ASP A 10 -27.81 38.48 3.45
C ASP A 10 -27.50 36.99 3.70
N GLU A 11 -28.55 36.15 3.73
CA GLU A 11 -28.38 34.70 3.80
C GLU A 11 -27.69 34.16 2.53
N VAL A 12 -26.35 34.06 2.61
CA VAL A 12 -25.55 33.23 1.71
C VAL A 12 -26.12 31.82 1.79
N LYS A 13 -26.82 31.38 0.73
CA LYS A 13 -27.37 30.03 0.64
C LYS A 13 -26.25 29.01 0.83
N ILE A 14 -26.23 28.36 1.99
CA ILE A 14 -25.25 27.32 2.33
C ILE A 14 -25.63 26.04 1.58
N PRO A 15 -24.66 25.29 1.02
CA PRO A 15 -24.93 23.98 0.43
C PRO A 15 -25.63 23.03 1.42
N LEU A 16 -26.64 22.29 0.94
CA LEU A 16 -27.36 21.31 1.75
C LEU A 16 -26.40 20.20 2.23
N LEU A 17 -26.30 20.04 3.55
CA LEU A 17 -25.59 18.93 4.18
C LEU A 17 -26.57 17.80 4.54
N VAL A 18 -26.38 16.63 3.94
CA VAL A 18 -27.17 15.43 4.22
C VAL A 18 -26.33 14.43 5.00
N TYR A 19 -26.75 14.11 6.22
CA TYR A 19 -26.15 13.05 7.05
C TYR A 19 -26.92 11.74 6.84
N VAL A 20 -26.21 10.68 6.46
CA VAL A 20 -26.76 9.33 6.29
C VAL A 20 -25.89 8.35 7.06
N SER A 21 -26.51 7.56 7.95
CA SER A 21 -25.90 6.41 8.59
C SER A 21 -26.58 5.14 8.07
N ARG A 22 -25.79 4.19 7.56
CA ARG A 22 -26.32 2.91 7.09
C ARG A 22 -26.84 2.08 8.27
N GLU A 23 -27.92 1.35 8.03
CA GLU A 23 -28.39 0.32 8.95
C GLU A 23 -27.34 -0.80 9.04
N LYS A 24 -27.03 -1.25 10.26
CA LYS A 24 -26.16 -2.40 10.50
C LYS A 24 -26.88 -3.43 11.35
N ARG A 25 -26.89 -4.69 10.89
CA ARG A 25 -27.40 -5.83 11.65
C ARG A 25 -26.31 -6.89 11.79
N PRO A 26 -26.20 -7.59 12.94
CA PRO A 26 -25.23 -8.67 13.12
C PRO A 26 -25.39 -9.82 12.12
N SER A 27 -26.61 -10.09 11.67
CA SER A 27 -26.93 -11.16 10.71
C SER A 27 -26.58 -10.81 9.26
N HIS A 28 -26.11 -9.60 8.98
CA HIS A 28 -25.82 -9.13 7.62
C HIS A 28 -24.33 -8.78 7.50
N HIS A 29 -23.69 -9.26 6.45
CA HIS A 29 -22.29 -8.95 6.17
C HIS A 29 -22.15 -7.50 5.69
N HIS A 30 -21.14 -6.77 6.18
CA HIS A 30 -20.88 -5.37 5.81
C HIS A 30 -19.51 -5.24 5.13
N ASN A 31 -19.44 -4.49 4.03
CA ASN A 31 -18.19 -4.22 3.33
C ASN A 31 -17.46 -3.01 3.95
N PHE A 32 -16.13 -3.13 4.13
CA PHE A 32 -15.29 -2.04 4.63
C PHE A 32 -14.70 -1.22 3.48
N LYS A 33 -14.52 0.10 3.69
CA LYS A 33 -13.80 0.95 2.73
C LYS A 33 -12.29 0.69 2.82
N ALA A 34 -11.66 0.44 1.67
CA ALA A 34 -10.22 0.39 1.55
C ALA A 34 -9.63 1.82 1.60
N GLY A 35 -8.52 2.00 2.33
CA GLY A 35 -7.82 3.28 2.46
C GLY A 35 -7.08 3.70 1.19
N ALA A 36 -6.61 4.95 1.14
CA ALA A 36 -6.05 5.57 -0.07
C ALA A 36 -4.53 5.50 -0.20
N LEU A 37 -4.03 4.88 -1.27
CA LEU A 37 -2.60 4.75 -1.56
C LEU A 37 -2.03 6.05 -2.18
N ASN A 38 -1.00 6.63 -1.58
CA ASN A 38 -0.25 7.76 -2.14
C ASN A 38 0.80 7.25 -3.13
N VAL A 39 0.64 7.51 -4.43
CA VAL A 39 1.61 7.13 -5.47
C VAL A 39 1.77 8.21 -6.55
N LEU A 40 2.25 9.38 -6.13
CA LEU A 40 2.37 10.57 -7.00
C LEU A 40 3.05 10.28 -8.36
N ILE A 41 4.23 9.66 -8.33
CA ILE A 41 5.03 9.37 -9.54
C ILE A 41 4.31 8.37 -10.46
N LEU A 42 3.71 7.34 -9.87
CA LEU A 42 2.95 6.33 -10.61
C LEU A 42 1.73 6.96 -11.30
N TRP A 43 1.05 7.90 -10.66
CA TRP A 43 -0.12 8.55 -11.24
C TRP A 43 0.24 9.44 -12.44
N HIS A 44 1.36 10.15 -12.40
CA HIS A 44 1.87 10.84 -13.58
C HIS A 44 2.16 9.88 -14.74
N GLY A 45 2.78 8.73 -14.47
CA GLY A 45 3.03 7.71 -15.50
C GLY A 45 1.74 7.10 -16.07
N PHE A 46 0.77 6.77 -15.21
CA PHE A 46 -0.54 6.24 -15.62
C PHE A 46 -1.33 7.22 -16.47
N ASP A 47 -1.22 8.53 -16.18
CA ASP A 47 -1.93 9.58 -16.90
C ASP A 47 -1.55 9.64 -18.39
N GLY A 48 -0.28 9.35 -18.72
CA GLY A 48 0.19 9.29 -20.10
C GLY A 48 -0.38 8.13 -20.93
N VAL A 49 -1.07 7.16 -20.31
CA VAL A 49 -1.56 5.95 -20.98
C VAL A 49 -3.09 5.95 -21.08
N GLY A 50 -3.77 6.03 -19.94
CA GLY A 50 -5.23 5.97 -19.84
C GLY A 50 -5.80 6.58 -18.57
N GLY A 51 -4.93 7.13 -17.72
CA GLY A 51 -5.29 7.72 -16.44
C GLY A 51 -5.00 6.81 -15.23
N PRO A 52 -4.90 7.40 -14.02
CA PRO A 52 -4.70 6.68 -12.77
C PRO A 52 -5.92 5.83 -12.40
N THR A 53 -5.71 4.77 -11.60
CA THR A 53 -6.83 4.05 -11.00
C THR A 53 -7.43 4.80 -9.80
N ILE A 54 -8.53 4.30 -9.25
CA ILE A 54 -9.22 4.95 -8.13
C ILE A 54 -8.46 4.70 -6.83
N SER A 55 -7.97 5.78 -6.21
CA SER A 55 -7.23 5.75 -4.94
C SER A 55 -8.12 5.90 -3.70
N GLY A 56 -9.44 6.02 -3.83
CA GLY A 56 -10.37 6.01 -2.69
C GLY A 56 -10.61 7.35 -1.98
N SER A 57 -9.94 8.43 -2.38
CA SER A 57 -10.19 9.80 -1.91
C SER A 57 -9.83 10.80 -3.02
N ASN A 58 -10.28 12.06 -2.88
CA ASN A 58 -9.87 13.18 -3.74
C ASN A 58 -10.14 12.95 -5.24
N LEU A 59 -11.32 12.43 -5.57
CA LEU A 59 -11.70 12.14 -6.95
C LEU A 59 -13.09 12.67 -7.27
N TYR A 60 -13.26 13.02 -8.54
CA TYR A 60 -14.57 13.28 -9.14
C TYR A 60 -14.86 12.13 -10.12
N ILE A 61 -16.01 11.49 -9.96
CA ILE A 61 -16.47 10.44 -10.86
C ILE A 61 -17.77 10.88 -11.53
N LYS A 62 -17.83 10.72 -12.86
CA LYS A 62 -19.09 10.91 -13.59
C LYS A 62 -20.09 9.87 -13.09
N ARG A 63 -21.28 10.31 -12.70
CA ARG A 63 -22.37 9.42 -12.26
C ARG A 63 -22.66 8.33 -13.30
N GLU A 64 -22.70 8.70 -14.58
CA GLU A 64 -22.85 7.78 -15.70
C GLU A 64 -21.72 6.74 -15.81
N ALA A 65 -20.48 7.07 -15.44
CA ALA A 65 -19.39 6.10 -15.47
C ALA A 65 -19.61 5.03 -14.37
N LEU A 66 -19.99 5.45 -13.16
CA LEU A 66 -20.21 4.55 -12.04
C LEU A 66 -21.46 3.68 -12.22
N LEU A 67 -22.55 4.27 -12.71
CA LEU A 67 -23.85 3.61 -12.81
C LEU A 67 -24.06 2.97 -14.18
N GLY A 68 -23.43 3.47 -15.24
CA GLY A 68 -23.77 3.14 -16.61
C GLY A 68 -24.79 4.11 -17.21
N SER A 69 -24.88 4.08 -18.54
CA SER A 69 -25.87 4.80 -19.34
C SER A 69 -26.90 3.80 -19.84
N PHE A 70 -28.19 4.06 -19.61
CA PHE A 70 -29.26 3.11 -19.91
C PHE A 70 -30.28 3.74 -20.84
N SER A 71 -30.66 3.03 -21.91
CA SER A 71 -31.75 3.45 -22.79
C SER A 71 -33.09 2.92 -22.28
N LYS A 72 -34.20 3.55 -22.69
CA LYS A 72 -35.57 3.09 -22.35
C LYS A 72 -35.88 1.66 -22.81
N GLN A 73 -35.14 1.13 -23.78
CA GLN A 73 -35.32 -0.22 -24.32
C GLN A 73 -34.68 -1.31 -23.45
N GLN A 74 -33.87 -0.94 -22.46
CA GLN A 74 -33.22 -1.90 -21.59
C GLN A 74 -34.22 -2.49 -20.59
N GLU A 75 -34.26 -3.82 -20.49
CA GLU A 75 -35.28 -4.55 -19.75
C GLU A 75 -35.29 -4.13 -18.26
N LEU A 76 -36.41 -3.57 -17.78
CA LEU A 76 -36.58 -3.09 -16.40
C LEU A 76 -36.21 -4.15 -15.35
N MET A 77 -36.43 -5.43 -15.67
CA MET A 77 -36.06 -6.57 -14.83
C MET A 77 -34.54 -6.71 -14.67
N ALA A 78 -33.76 -6.43 -15.71
CA ALA A 78 -32.30 -6.45 -15.65
C ALA A 78 -31.75 -5.29 -14.79
N LEU A 79 -32.38 -4.11 -14.88
CA LEU A 79 -32.07 -2.96 -14.02
C LEU A 79 -32.37 -3.27 -12.55
N LYS A 80 -33.53 -3.88 -12.25
CA LYS A 80 -33.88 -4.28 -10.88
C LYS A 80 -32.93 -5.30 -10.27
N ARG A 81 -32.47 -6.28 -11.06
CA ARG A 81 -31.44 -7.24 -10.62
C ARG A 81 -30.11 -6.56 -10.29
N SER A 82 -29.79 -5.45 -10.97
CA SER A 82 -28.49 -4.78 -10.81
C SER A 82 -28.49 -3.70 -9.73
N PHE A 83 -29.54 -2.89 -9.67
CA PHE A 83 -29.64 -1.68 -8.82
C PHE A 83 -30.63 -1.82 -7.66
N GLY A 84 -31.30 -2.98 -7.55
CA GLY A 84 -32.30 -3.26 -6.54
C GLY A 84 -33.73 -2.89 -6.98
N PRO A 85 -34.72 -3.16 -6.11
CA PRO A 85 -36.14 -3.11 -6.48
C PRO A 85 -36.72 -1.69 -6.60
N SER A 86 -35.99 -0.65 -6.21
CA SER A 86 -36.50 0.72 -6.17
C SER A 86 -36.76 1.28 -7.57
N ASN A 87 -38.04 1.38 -7.94
CA ASN A 87 -38.46 2.00 -9.20
C ASN A 87 -38.03 3.47 -9.28
N ASP A 88 -38.08 4.19 -8.16
CA ASP A 88 -37.71 5.60 -8.11
C ASP A 88 -36.21 5.78 -8.37
N PHE A 89 -35.37 4.93 -7.78
CA PHE A 89 -33.93 4.96 -8.08
C PHE A 89 -33.66 4.62 -9.54
N ILE A 90 -34.31 3.60 -10.09
CA ILE A 90 -34.14 3.21 -11.50
C ILE A 90 -34.58 4.32 -12.46
N LYS A 91 -35.66 5.05 -12.17
CA LYS A 91 -36.08 6.22 -12.97
C LYS A 91 -34.95 7.26 -13.08
N THR A 92 -34.21 7.50 -11.99
CA THR A 92 -33.06 8.42 -12.01
C THR A 92 -31.88 7.95 -12.88
N LEU A 93 -31.90 6.70 -13.38
CA LEU A 93 -30.87 6.14 -14.26
C LEU A 93 -31.24 6.26 -15.74
N VAL A 94 -32.54 6.31 -16.07
CA VAL A 94 -33.07 6.24 -17.44
C VAL A 94 -33.52 7.61 -17.95
N GLU A 95 -33.96 8.49 -17.06
CA GLU A 95 -34.39 9.85 -17.41
C GLU A 95 -33.27 10.86 -17.10
N GLU A 96 -33.17 11.94 -17.89
CA GLU A 96 -32.42 13.14 -17.49
C GLU A 96 -33.10 13.74 -16.25
N TYR A 97 -32.77 13.17 -15.10
CA TYR A 97 -33.36 13.57 -13.83
C TYR A 97 -32.88 14.98 -13.50
N LYS A 98 -33.75 15.97 -13.72
CA LYS A 98 -33.59 17.31 -13.14
C LYS A 98 -34.16 17.25 -11.72
N PRO A 99 -33.35 17.46 -10.67
CA PRO A 99 -33.87 17.51 -9.33
C PRO A 99 -34.84 18.69 -9.24
N GLY A 100 -36.14 18.40 -9.18
CA GLY A 100 -37.13 19.37 -8.77
C GLY A 100 -37.01 19.53 -7.26
N PHE A 101 -36.47 20.67 -6.80
CA PHE A 101 -36.53 21.03 -5.39
C PHE A 101 -37.97 21.42 -5.07
N VAL A 102 -38.78 20.43 -4.67
CA VAL A 102 -40.15 20.69 -4.19
C VAL A 102 -40.06 20.99 -2.70
N ASN A 103 -40.14 22.27 -2.36
CA ASN A 103 -40.13 22.79 -0.98
C ASN A 103 -41.51 22.66 -0.33
N ASP A 104 -42.11 21.46 -0.37
CA ASP A 104 -43.22 21.14 0.52
C ASP A 104 -42.77 20.05 1.54
N GLY A 105 -43.32 20.14 2.75
CA GLY A 105 -42.90 19.30 3.87
C GLY A 105 -43.23 17.82 3.67
N GLU A 106 -44.25 17.50 2.88
CA GLU A 106 -44.75 16.15 2.66
C GLU A 106 -43.89 15.38 1.64
N SER A 107 -43.56 16.02 0.52
CA SER A 107 -42.65 15.49 -0.51
C SER A 107 -41.24 15.29 0.04
N SER A 108 -40.77 16.21 0.89
CA SER A 108 -39.47 16.10 1.56
C SER A 108 -39.41 14.90 2.51
N ARG A 109 -40.48 14.66 3.27
CA ARG A 109 -40.60 13.51 4.18
C ARG A 109 -40.65 12.19 3.41
N MET A 110 -41.40 12.15 2.31
CA MET A 110 -41.47 10.98 1.43
C MET A 110 -40.12 10.64 0.79
N LEU A 111 -39.36 11.65 0.34
CA LEU A 111 -38.00 11.45 -0.20
C LEU A 111 -37.03 10.92 0.86
N LEU A 112 -37.14 11.39 2.12
CA LEU A 112 -36.34 10.88 3.25
C LEU A 112 -36.66 9.41 3.56
N GLU A 113 -37.94 9.02 3.58
CA GLU A 113 -38.33 7.62 3.77
C GLU A 113 -37.79 6.71 2.65
N LYS A 114 -37.86 7.17 1.40
CA LYS A 114 -37.26 6.46 0.26
C LYS A 114 -35.74 6.33 0.39
N ALA A 115 -35.05 7.39 0.82
CA ALA A 115 -33.61 7.37 1.06
C ALA A 115 -33.23 6.38 2.19
N ASN A 116 -34.03 6.31 3.26
CA ASN A 116 -33.84 5.32 4.33
C ASN A 116 -33.95 3.88 3.81
N GLY A 117 -34.92 3.60 2.92
CA GLY A 117 -35.06 2.30 2.27
C GLY A 117 -33.82 1.90 1.46
N LEU A 118 -33.22 2.85 0.73
CA LEU A 118 -31.98 2.62 -0.03
C LEU A 118 -30.75 2.41 0.87
N ALA A 119 -30.75 2.94 2.09
CA ALA A 119 -29.65 2.84 3.05
C ALA A 119 -29.73 1.58 3.96
N SER A 120 -30.80 0.79 3.83
CA SER A 120 -31.01 -0.43 4.62
C SER A 120 -30.00 -1.53 4.26
N CYS A 121 -29.63 -2.34 5.26
CA CYS A 121 -28.71 -3.46 5.06
C CYS A 121 -29.28 -4.57 4.16
N SER A 122 -30.61 -4.65 3.99
CA SER A 122 -31.24 -5.63 3.11
C SER A 122 -31.33 -5.18 1.65
N TYR A 123 -31.09 -3.91 1.34
CA TYR A 123 -31.26 -3.38 -0.02
C TYR A 123 -30.28 -4.02 -1.02
N GLU A 124 -29.07 -4.34 -0.56
CA GLU A 124 -28.01 -4.96 -1.37
C GLU A 124 -28.23 -6.47 -1.57
N HIS A 125 -29.17 -7.09 -0.84
CA HIS A 125 -29.38 -8.54 -0.85
C HIS A 125 -29.88 -9.01 -2.23
N GLN A 126 -29.19 -10.00 -2.80
CA GLN A 126 -29.47 -10.57 -4.13
C GLN A 126 -29.35 -9.57 -5.31
N THR A 127 -28.68 -8.44 -5.09
CA THR A 127 -28.35 -7.48 -6.16
C THR A 127 -26.86 -7.53 -6.49
N SER A 128 -26.45 -6.98 -7.64
CA SER A 128 -25.02 -6.78 -7.95
C SER A 128 -24.44 -5.48 -7.37
N TRP A 129 -25.26 -4.70 -6.66
CA TRP A 129 -24.92 -3.41 -6.08
C TRP A 129 -23.86 -3.51 -4.97
N GLY A 130 -22.92 -2.57 -4.92
CA GLY A 130 -21.97 -2.42 -3.81
C GLY A 130 -20.84 -3.47 -3.72
N SER A 131 -20.69 -4.34 -4.72
CA SER A 131 -19.79 -5.50 -4.68
C SER A 131 -18.31 -5.22 -4.99
N THR A 132 -17.91 -3.98 -5.30
CA THR A 132 -16.55 -3.69 -5.82
C THR A 132 -15.78 -2.63 -5.04
N ALA A 133 -14.54 -2.97 -4.67
CA ALA A 133 -13.58 -2.08 -4.02
C ALA A 133 -12.90 -1.13 -5.03
N ASN A 134 -12.31 -0.03 -4.52
CA ASN A 134 -11.66 1.05 -5.30
C ASN A 134 -10.85 0.58 -6.52
N TYR A 135 -9.90 -0.33 -6.33
CA TYR A 135 -9.08 -0.89 -7.40
C TYR A 135 -9.92 -1.55 -8.50
N PHE A 136 -10.88 -2.40 -8.11
CA PHE A 136 -11.75 -3.10 -9.05
C PHE A 136 -12.68 -2.16 -9.79
N THR A 137 -13.17 -1.11 -9.12
CA THR A 137 -13.97 -0.07 -9.78
C THR A 137 -13.17 0.61 -10.87
N GLY A 138 -11.96 1.08 -10.58
CA GLY A 138 -11.09 1.71 -11.58
C GLY A 138 -10.74 0.77 -12.74
N PHE A 139 -10.33 -0.46 -12.42
CA PHE A 139 -10.01 -1.50 -13.40
C PHE A 139 -11.21 -1.82 -14.32
N SER A 140 -12.40 -1.95 -13.74
CA SER A 140 -13.63 -2.22 -14.48
C SER A 140 -14.00 -1.06 -15.42
N LEU A 141 -13.84 0.19 -14.98
CA LEU A 141 -14.11 1.37 -15.80
C LEU A 141 -13.14 1.46 -16.98
N HIS A 142 -11.85 1.32 -16.75
CA HIS A 142 -10.85 1.35 -17.83
C HIS A 142 -11.04 0.22 -18.84
N ARG A 143 -11.46 -0.97 -18.40
CA ARG A 143 -11.84 -2.08 -19.32
C ARG A 143 -13.07 -1.81 -20.17
N LYS A 144 -13.93 -0.87 -19.74
CA LYS A 144 -15.09 -0.40 -20.50
C LYS A 144 -14.73 0.78 -21.42
N GLY A 145 -13.46 1.16 -21.50
CA GLY A 145 -12.98 2.26 -22.34
C GLY A 145 -13.05 3.64 -21.69
N TRP A 146 -13.47 3.75 -20.43
CA TRP A 146 -13.40 5.02 -19.71
C TRP A 146 -11.93 5.41 -19.49
N LYS A 147 -11.65 6.71 -19.59
CA LYS A 147 -10.35 7.29 -19.23
C LYS A 147 -10.50 8.08 -17.93
N SER A 148 -9.44 8.10 -17.14
CA SER A 148 -9.32 9.01 -15.99
C SER A 148 -8.22 10.04 -16.28
N VAL A 149 -8.19 11.10 -15.48
CA VAL A 149 -7.21 12.18 -15.62
C VAL A 149 -6.64 12.47 -14.24
N TYR A 150 -5.31 12.58 -14.15
CA TYR A 150 -4.61 13.00 -12.95
C TYR A 150 -4.36 14.51 -12.98
N LEU A 151 -5.12 15.27 -12.17
CA LEU A 151 -4.91 16.71 -12.04
C LEU A 151 -3.97 17.02 -10.88
N TYR A 152 -2.83 17.65 -11.17
CA TYR A 152 -1.84 18.06 -10.17
C TYR A 152 -1.61 19.58 -10.19
N PRO A 153 -2.51 20.38 -9.56
CA PRO A 153 -2.37 21.84 -9.52
C PRO A 153 -1.26 22.28 -8.56
N LYS A 154 -0.65 23.45 -8.82
CA LYS A 154 0.43 24.01 -7.98
C LYS A 154 0.06 24.13 -6.49
N LYS A 155 -1.21 24.45 -6.20
CA LYS A 155 -1.73 24.49 -4.83
C LYS A 155 -2.53 23.22 -4.57
N PRO A 156 -2.24 22.45 -3.51
CA PRO A 156 -3.01 21.26 -3.18
C PRO A 156 -4.47 21.66 -2.89
N GLN A 157 -5.41 21.05 -3.62
CA GLN A 157 -6.84 21.29 -3.46
C GLN A 157 -7.46 20.40 -2.37
N PHE A 158 -6.79 19.30 -2.04
CA PHE A 158 -7.17 18.39 -0.98
C PHE A 158 -5.99 18.23 -0.03
N LEU A 159 -6.23 18.49 1.24
CA LEU A 159 -5.28 18.26 2.32
C LEU A 159 -5.88 17.24 3.28
N GLY A 160 -5.09 16.26 3.67
CA GLY A 160 -5.46 15.24 4.65
C GLY A 160 -4.35 15.05 5.64
N THR A 161 -4.70 14.63 6.85
CA THR A 161 -3.74 14.21 7.87
C THR A 161 -3.21 12.83 7.53
N ALA A 162 -1.88 12.74 7.40
CA ALA A 162 -1.17 11.48 7.24
C ALA A 162 -0.82 10.89 8.62
N THR A 163 -0.64 9.57 8.67
CA THR A 163 -0.13 8.87 9.86
C THR A 163 1.34 9.20 10.05
N THR A 164 1.72 9.66 11.25
CA THR A 164 3.08 10.13 11.57
C THR A 164 3.93 9.10 12.32
N ASN A 165 3.33 8.02 12.83
CA ASN A 165 4.04 6.93 13.51
C ASN A 165 4.17 5.68 12.63
N PHE A 166 5.21 4.88 12.87
CA PHE A 166 5.52 3.70 12.07
C PHE A 166 4.46 2.58 12.19
N ASN A 167 3.83 2.43 13.36
CA ASN A 167 2.83 1.40 13.61
C ASN A 167 1.60 1.55 12.72
N GLU A 168 0.99 2.73 12.73
CA GLU A 168 -0.22 3.04 11.95
C GLU A 168 0.05 2.97 10.45
N VAL A 169 1.22 3.46 10.02
CA VAL A 169 1.68 3.35 8.63
C VAL A 169 1.83 1.87 8.24
N SER A 170 2.42 1.04 9.09
CA SER A 170 2.63 -0.38 8.81
C SER A 170 1.31 -1.14 8.70
N ILE A 171 0.35 -0.88 9.59
CA ILE A 171 -1.01 -1.44 9.52
C ILE A 171 -1.72 -1.00 8.23
N GLN A 172 -1.59 0.27 7.85
CA GLN A 172 -2.14 0.78 6.61
C GLN A 172 -1.54 0.07 5.38
N TRP A 173 -0.23 -0.06 5.31
CA TRP A 173 0.44 -0.76 4.22
C TRP A 173 0.10 -2.24 4.17
N THR A 174 -0.05 -2.90 5.31
CA THR A 174 -0.48 -4.30 5.35
C THR A 174 -1.85 -4.46 4.72
N ARG A 175 -2.81 -3.57 5.02
CA ARG A 175 -4.15 -3.59 4.40
C ARG A 175 -4.09 -3.40 2.88
N TRP A 176 -3.27 -2.46 2.40
CA TRP A 176 -3.08 -2.27 0.96
C TRP A 176 -2.43 -3.47 0.30
N ALA A 177 -1.40 -4.04 0.92
CA ALA A 177 -0.73 -5.23 0.44
C ALA A 177 -1.68 -6.42 0.35
N SER A 178 -2.52 -6.64 1.37
CA SER A 178 -3.55 -7.68 1.34
C SER A 178 -4.58 -7.43 0.24
N GLY A 179 -5.07 -6.19 0.08
CA GLY A 179 -6.01 -5.84 -0.98
C GLY A 179 -5.46 -6.10 -2.38
N LEU A 180 -4.24 -5.65 -2.65
CA LEU A 180 -3.56 -5.80 -3.94
C LEU A 180 -3.15 -7.27 -4.20
N THR A 181 -2.61 -7.97 -3.20
CA THR A 181 -2.30 -9.41 -3.34
C THR A 181 -3.56 -10.22 -3.60
N SER A 182 -4.68 -9.88 -2.93
CA SER A 182 -5.97 -10.52 -3.17
C SER A 182 -6.43 -10.35 -4.61
N VAL A 183 -6.21 -9.18 -5.21
CA VAL A 183 -6.46 -8.96 -6.64
C VAL A 183 -5.56 -9.87 -7.49
N ALA A 184 -4.26 -9.87 -7.22
CA ALA A 184 -3.27 -10.60 -8.01
C ALA A 184 -3.57 -12.10 -8.11
N ILE A 185 -4.02 -12.72 -7.02
CA ILE A 185 -4.37 -14.16 -6.97
C ILE A 185 -5.87 -14.44 -7.14
N SER A 186 -6.68 -13.41 -7.41
CA SER A 186 -8.10 -13.59 -7.69
C SER A 186 -8.32 -14.04 -9.13
N LYS A 187 -9.53 -14.54 -9.40
CA LYS A 187 -10.00 -14.72 -10.78
C LYS A 187 -9.91 -13.42 -11.59
N PHE A 188 -10.02 -12.24 -10.96
CA PHE A 188 -9.97 -10.94 -11.64
C PHE A 188 -8.55 -10.39 -11.81
N CYS A 189 -7.54 -11.26 -11.80
CA CYS A 189 -6.14 -10.90 -12.00
C CYS A 189 -5.96 -10.07 -13.29
N PRO A 190 -5.26 -8.92 -13.24
CA PRO A 190 -5.00 -8.08 -14.41
C PRO A 190 -4.29 -8.80 -15.56
N LEU A 191 -3.39 -9.75 -15.26
CA LEU A 191 -2.69 -10.54 -16.28
C LEU A 191 -3.63 -11.47 -17.07
N ILE A 192 -4.74 -11.90 -16.47
CA ILE A 192 -5.73 -12.76 -17.11
C ILE A 192 -6.80 -11.92 -17.83
N TYR A 193 -7.32 -10.88 -17.18
CA TYR A 193 -8.49 -10.13 -17.66
C TYR A 193 -8.16 -8.83 -18.42
N GLY A 194 -6.91 -8.37 -18.33
CA GLY A 194 -6.42 -7.13 -18.92
C GLY A 194 -6.13 -7.20 -20.43
N PRO A 195 -5.36 -8.19 -20.93
CA PRO A 195 -4.82 -8.18 -22.29
C PRO A 195 -5.84 -7.98 -23.42
N LEU A 196 -7.09 -8.40 -23.21
CA LEU A 196 -8.15 -8.33 -24.23
C LEU A 196 -9.03 -7.06 -24.18
N LYS A 197 -8.89 -6.21 -23.16
CA LYS A 197 -9.84 -5.09 -22.91
C LYS A 197 -9.19 -3.74 -22.57
N MET A 198 -7.86 -3.64 -22.61
CA MET A 198 -7.15 -2.38 -22.42
C MET A 198 -5.81 -2.41 -23.17
N SER A 199 -5.15 -1.26 -23.29
CA SER A 199 -3.84 -1.19 -23.94
C SER A 199 -2.80 -2.03 -23.18
N TRP A 200 -1.76 -2.46 -23.91
CA TRP A 200 -0.69 -3.28 -23.33
C TRP A 200 -0.03 -2.59 -22.12
N VAL A 201 0.26 -1.30 -22.25
CA VAL A 201 0.86 -0.51 -21.18
C VAL A 201 -0.11 -0.32 -19.99
N GLN A 202 -1.41 -0.07 -20.25
CA GLN A 202 -2.39 0.12 -19.17
C GLN A 202 -2.57 -1.15 -18.34
N PHE A 203 -2.61 -2.33 -18.96
CA PHE A 203 -2.71 -3.56 -18.16
C PHE A 203 -1.43 -3.84 -17.39
N MET A 204 -0.25 -3.57 -17.96
CA MET A 204 1.01 -3.72 -17.25
C MET A 204 1.06 -2.82 -16.01
N CYS A 205 0.59 -1.58 -16.13
CA CYS A 205 0.39 -0.66 -15.01
C CYS A 205 -0.50 -1.26 -13.90
N TYR A 206 -1.65 -1.84 -14.25
CA TYR A 206 -2.52 -2.52 -13.28
C TYR A 206 -1.87 -3.78 -12.68
N SER A 207 -1.18 -4.58 -13.49
CA SER A 207 -0.46 -5.76 -13.04
C SER A 207 0.62 -5.38 -12.03
N GLU A 208 1.43 -4.36 -12.33
CA GLU A 208 2.44 -3.85 -11.41
C GLU A 208 1.79 -3.50 -10.06
N LEU A 209 0.72 -2.71 -10.05
CA LEU A 209 0.00 -2.37 -8.81
C LEU A 209 -0.46 -3.60 -8.02
N ALA A 210 -1.05 -4.60 -8.70
CA ALA A 210 -1.57 -5.79 -8.02
C ALA A 210 -0.47 -6.70 -7.48
N PHE A 211 0.59 -6.92 -8.25
CA PHE A 211 1.67 -7.87 -7.93
C PHE A 211 2.79 -7.26 -7.09
N MET A 212 2.90 -5.93 -7.03
CA MET A 212 3.97 -5.21 -6.34
C MET A 212 4.22 -5.71 -4.91
N PRO A 213 3.21 -5.90 -4.03
CA PRO A 213 3.49 -6.38 -2.67
C PRO A 213 4.11 -7.78 -2.63
N LEU A 214 3.58 -8.69 -3.44
CA LEU A 214 4.01 -10.09 -3.47
C LEU A 214 5.42 -10.22 -4.06
N LEU A 215 5.71 -9.54 -5.17
CA LEU A 215 7.02 -9.61 -5.81
C LEU A 215 8.09 -8.92 -4.96
N ASN A 216 7.79 -7.72 -4.43
CA ASN A 216 8.76 -6.99 -3.62
C ASN A 216 9.08 -7.71 -2.31
N CYS A 217 8.11 -8.34 -1.64
CA CYS A 217 8.43 -9.07 -0.41
C CYS A 217 9.31 -10.29 -0.71
N LEU A 218 8.96 -11.11 -1.71
CA LEU A 218 9.75 -12.29 -2.07
C LEU A 218 11.19 -11.94 -2.46
N SER A 219 11.36 -10.93 -3.32
CA SER A 219 12.69 -10.49 -3.74
C SER A 219 13.52 -9.96 -2.57
N LEU A 220 12.95 -9.15 -1.69
CA LEU A 220 13.69 -8.51 -0.60
C LEU A 220 14.04 -9.48 0.51
N TRP A 221 13.19 -10.47 0.81
CA TRP A 221 13.55 -11.56 1.71
C TRP A 221 14.71 -12.39 1.15
N GLY A 222 14.74 -12.62 -0.17
CA GLY A 222 15.89 -13.24 -0.85
C GLY A 222 17.17 -12.43 -0.67
N PHE A 223 17.15 -11.12 -0.99
CA PHE A 223 18.31 -10.23 -0.84
C PHE A 223 18.71 -9.94 0.62
N ALA A 224 17.81 -10.15 1.57
CA ALA A 224 18.06 -9.96 3.00
C ALA A 224 18.78 -11.13 3.67
N PHE A 225 18.70 -12.33 3.07
CA PHE A 225 19.32 -13.53 3.64
C PHE A 225 20.34 -14.20 2.73
N ILE A 226 20.09 -14.34 1.43
CA ILE A 226 20.99 -15.10 0.54
C ILE A 226 22.39 -14.46 0.54
N PRO A 227 22.58 -13.15 0.28
CA PRO A 227 23.90 -12.55 0.32
C PRO A 227 24.60 -12.64 1.68
N GLN A 228 23.84 -12.49 2.76
CA GLN A 228 24.34 -12.45 4.13
C GLN A 228 24.75 -13.84 4.61
N LEU A 229 23.97 -14.88 4.28
CA LEU A 229 24.30 -16.27 4.60
C LEU A 229 25.51 -16.73 3.78
N CYS A 230 25.58 -16.38 2.50
CA CYS A 230 26.77 -16.68 1.70
C CYS A 230 28.01 -15.94 2.23
N LEU A 231 27.87 -14.66 2.63
CA LEU A 231 28.96 -13.90 3.25
C LEU A 231 29.39 -14.50 4.59
N PHE A 232 28.43 -14.94 5.40
CA PHE A 232 28.69 -15.62 6.67
C PHE A 232 29.31 -17.01 6.50
N ASN A 233 29.25 -17.62 5.32
CA ASN A 233 29.85 -18.94 5.04
C ASN A 233 31.03 -18.88 4.07
N ASP A 234 31.55 -17.68 3.77
CA ASP A 234 32.67 -17.46 2.83
C ASP A 234 32.39 -17.96 1.39
N ILE A 235 31.13 -17.95 0.97
CA ILE A 235 30.70 -18.37 -0.36
C ILE A 235 30.59 -17.12 -1.26
N PRO A 236 31.39 -17.02 -2.33
CA PRO A 236 31.35 -15.87 -3.22
C PRO A 236 30.12 -15.94 -4.13
N LEU A 237 29.28 -14.90 -4.08
CA LEU A 237 28.12 -14.77 -4.98
C LEU A 237 28.39 -13.92 -6.22
N TYR A 238 29.32 -12.98 -6.12
CA TYR A 238 29.69 -12.07 -7.20
C TYR A 238 31.03 -12.48 -7.81
N PRO A 239 31.30 -12.11 -9.09
CA PRO A 239 32.64 -12.20 -9.64
C PRO A 239 33.64 -11.43 -8.77
N LYS A 240 34.91 -11.83 -8.83
CA LYS A 240 35.98 -11.08 -8.16
C LYS A 240 35.97 -9.64 -8.65
N VAL A 241 36.28 -8.69 -7.76
CA VAL A 241 36.35 -7.26 -8.14
C VAL A 241 37.37 -6.97 -9.23
N SER A 242 38.40 -7.82 -9.36
CA SER A 242 39.44 -7.77 -10.40
C SER A 242 38.97 -8.31 -11.76
N ASP A 243 37.84 -9.03 -11.82
CA ASP A 243 37.26 -9.55 -13.06
C ASP A 243 36.43 -8.46 -13.76
N SER A 244 36.60 -8.33 -15.08
CA SER A 244 35.81 -7.43 -15.92
C SER A 244 34.30 -7.67 -15.80
N SER A 245 33.89 -8.91 -15.52
CA SER A 245 32.49 -9.29 -15.31
C SER A 245 31.85 -8.59 -14.11
N PHE A 246 32.65 -8.18 -13.11
CA PHE A 246 32.16 -7.42 -11.95
C PHE A 246 31.58 -6.05 -12.36
N ASN A 247 32.09 -5.45 -13.44
CA ASN A 247 31.61 -4.16 -13.94
C ASN A 247 30.13 -4.20 -14.33
N ILE A 248 29.62 -5.35 -14.79
CA ILE A 248 28.19 -5.51 -15.11
C ILE A 248 27.34 -5.30 -13.86
N PHE A 249 27.71 -5.94 -12.74
CA PHE A 249 26.99 -5.82 -11.47
C PHE A 249 27.10 -4.41 -10.91
N LEU A 250 28.27 -3.78 -11.01
CA LEU A 250 28.48 -2.40 -10.59
C LEU A 250 27.60 -1.42 -11.37
N ILE A 251 27.55 -1.55 -12.70
CA ILE A 251 26.72 -0.69 -13.57
C ILE A 251 25.24 -0.89 -13.25
N ILE A 252 24.77 -2.13 -13.07
CA ILE A 252 23.38 -2.41 -12.71
C ILE A 252 23.04 -1.78 -11.35
N PHE A 253 23.89 -1.94 -10.35
CA PHE A 253 23.67 -1.36 -9.02
C PHE A 253 23.63 0.17 -9.07
N VAL A 254 24.65 0.80 -9.66
CA VAL A 254 24.76 2.26 -9.74
C VAL A 254 23.62 2.85 -10.57
N SER A 255 23.27 2.24 -11.71
CA SER A 255 22.16 2.72 -12.56
C SER A 255 20.82 2.65 -11.85
N ALA A 256 20.54 1.59 -11.08
CA ALA A 256 19.31 1.47 -10.29
C ALA A 256 19.20 2.58 -9.23
N ILE A 257 20.29 2.84 -8.51
CA ILE A 257 20.36 3.89 -7.49
C ILE A 257 20.22 5.29 -8.12
N LEU A 258 20.96 5.57 -9.20
CA LEU A 258 20.90 6.86 -9.89
C LEU A 258 19.52 7.11 -10.50
N LYS A 259 18.87 6.09 -11.08
CA LYS A 259 17.50 6.21 -11.60
C LYS A 259 16.53 6.60 -10.49
N SER A 260 16.57 5.89 -9.35
CA SER A 260 15.69 6.18 -8.22
C SER A 260 15.92 7.58 -7.65
N LEU A 261 17.19 8.01 -7.55
CA LEU A 261 17.53 9.36 -7.11
C LEU A 261 17.03 10.43 -8.11
N TYR A 262 17.22 10.18 -9.40
CA TYR A 262 16.77 11.06 -10.47
C TYR A 262 15.24 11.27 -10.43
N GLU A 263 14.46 10.20 -10.25
CA GLU A 263 12.99 10.29 -10.14
C GLU A 263 12.55 11.17 -8.95
N VAL A 264 13.21 11.05 -7.80
CA VAL A 264 12.88 11.87 -6.62
C VAL A 264 13.28 13.33 -6.82
N VAL A 265 14.47 13.60 -7.37
CA VAL A 265 14.95 14.98 -7.54
C VAL A 265 14.16 15.72 -8.62
N THR A 266 13.87 15.07 -9.74
CA THR A 266 13.09 15.69 -10.83
C THR A 266 11.64 15.98 -10.46
N THR A 267 11.10 15.28 -9.47
CA THR A 267 9.75 15.55 -8.92
C THR A 267 9.75 16.59 -7.79
N GLY A 268 10.90 17.24 -7.55
CA GLY A 268 11.07 18.31 -6.55
C GLY A 268 11.43 17.80 -5.15
N GLY A 269 11.68 16.50 -4.99
CA GLY A 269 12.13 15.91 -3.73
C GLY A 269 13.60 16.19 -3.44
N GLN A 270 13.97 16.11 -2.16
CA GLN A 270 15.36 16.25 -1.71
C GLN A 270 16.05 14.89 -1.64
N VAL A 271 17.39 14.87 -1.62
CA VAL A 271 18.18 13.64 -1.38
C VAL A 271 17.80 12.97 -0.06
N ARG A 272 17.44 13.76 0.96
CA ARG A 272 16.91 13.23 2.24
C ARG A 272 15.61 12.45 2.04
N THR A 273 14.72 12.93 1.17
CA THR A 273 13.47 12.26 0.81
C THR A 273 13.77 10.93 0.14
N TRP A 274 14.67 10.93 -0.86
CA TRP A 274 15.08 9.71 -1.55
C TRP A 274 15.62 8.64 -0.59
N ARG A 275 16.53 9.03 0.32
CA ARG A 275 17.09 8.11 1.32
C ARG A 275 16.01 7.52 2.23
N ASN A 276 15.04 8.35 2.63
CA ASN A 276 13.93 7.89 3.47
C ASN A 276 12.99 6.96 2.69
N ASP A 277 12.68 7.27 1.43
CA ASP A 277 11.86 6.42 0.56
C ASP A 277 12.52 5.06 0.33
N TRP A 278 13.84 5.04 0.08
CA TRP A 278 14.60 3.81 -0.08
C TRP A 278 14.55 2.93 1.17
N ARG A 279 14.76 3.54 2.35
CA ARG A 279 14.67 2.84 3.64
C ARG A 279 13.26 2.30 3.90
N ILE A 280 12.26 3.15 3.70
CA ILE A 280 10.86 2.79 3.90
C ILE A 280 10.45 1.66 2.97
N TRP A 281 10.91 1.66 1.71
CA TRP A 281 10.65 0.59 0.77
C TRP A 281 11.20 -0.76 1.24
N MET A 282 12.43 -0.80 1.78
CA MET A 282 13.00 -2.02 2.37
C MET A 282 12.20 -2.48 3.60
N MET A 283 11.95 -1.57 4.54
CA MET A 283 11.17 -1.87 5.76
C MET A 283 9.80 -2.44 5.41
N ARG A 284 9.06 -1.75 4.52
CA ARG A 284 7.72 -2.14 4.07
C ARG A 284 7.72 -3.50 3.38
N SER A 285 8.75 -3.82 2.61
CA SER A 285 8.85 -5.09 1.88
C SER A 285 9.04 -6.27 2.82
N ILE A 286 9.92 -6.14 3.83
CA ILE A 286 10.16 -7.18 4.84
C ILE A 286 8.97 -7.33 5.80
N THR A 287 8.23 -6.25 6.06
CA THR A 287 7.15 -6.21 7.04
C THR A 287 5.77 -6.26 6.39
N SER A 288 5.17 -5.09 6.11
CA SER A 288 3.79 -4.96 5.66
C SER A 288 3.45 -5.74 4.39
N TYR A 289 4.35 -5.78 3.40
CA TYR A 289 4.11 -6.56 2.18
C TYR A 289 4.17 -8.05 2.45
N PHE A 290 5.14 -8.51 3.23
CA PHE A 290 5.21 -9.90 3.65
C PHE A 290 3.94 -10.34 4.39
N TYR A 291 3.55 -9.62 5.46
CA TYR A 291 2.37 -10.00 6.24
C TYR A 291 1.07 -9.84 5.46
N GLY A 292 0.96 -8.79 4.65
CA GLY A 292 -0.23 -8.56 3.85
C GLY A 292 -0.44 -9.63 2.78
N SER A 293 0.65 -10.05 2.12
CA SER A 293 0.61 -11.14 1.14
C SER A 293 0.43 -12.51 1.79
N LEU A 294 1.12 -12.77 2.91
CA LEU A 294 1.00 -14.03 3.65
C LEU A 294 -0.42 -14.26 4.17
N ASP A 295 -1.07 -13.23 4.73
CA ASP A 295 -2.45 -13.31 5.22
C ASP A 295 -3.42 -13.78 4.12
N VAL A 296 -3.24 -13.25 2.92
CA VAL A 296 -4.07 -13.59 1.76
C VAL A 296 -3.80 -15.01 1.26
N VAL A 297 -2.53 -15.44 1.21
CA VAL A 297 -2.17 -16.81 0.83
C VAL A 297 -2.74 -17.81 1.83
N LEU A 298 -2.56 -17.57 3.14
CA LEU A 298 -3.09 -18.43 4.19
C LEU A 298 -4.62 -18.51 4.15
N ASN A 299 -5.29 -17.40 3.89
CA ASN A 299 -6.74 -17.38 3.71
C ASN A 299 -7.17 -18.23 2.51
N LYS A 300 -6.51 -18.09 1.36
CA LYS A 300 -6.79 -18.93 0.18
C LYS A 300 -6.58 -20.42 0.43
N LEU A 301 -5.64 -20.78 1.30
CA LEU A 301 -5.40 -22.16 1.71
C LEU A 301 -6.36 -22.65 2.80
N GLY A 302 -7.30 -21.82 3.27
CA GLY A 302 -8.25 -22.16 4.33
C GLY A 302 -7.63 -22.21 5.72
N MET A 303 -6.42 -21.66 5.89
CA MET A 303 -5.65 -21.73 7.14
C MET A 303 -5.93 -20.57 8.11
N LYS A 304 -6.57 -19.49 7.63
CA LYS A 304 -6.84 -18.30 8.43
C LYS A 304 -8.03 -17.50 7.88
N GLU A 305 -8.87 -16.95 8.76
CA GLU A 305 -9.93 -16.02 8.37
C GLU A 305 -9.38 -14.62 8.03
N ALA A 306 -10.09 -13.90 7.15
CA ALA A 306 -9.72 -12.53 6.78
C ALA A 306 -9.82 -11.60 8.00
N SER A 307 -8.69 -11.01 8.40
CA SER A 307 -8.64 -10.08 9.52
C SER A 307 -8.53 -8.63 9.05
N PHE A 308 -9.40 -7.75 9.54
CA PHE A 308 -9.35 -6.32 9.23
C PHE A 308 -9.00 -5.53 10.50
N LEU A 309 -7.79 -4.99 10.57
CA LEU A 309 -7.35 -4.12 11.66
C LEU A 309 -7.49 -2.65 11.22
N PRO A 310 -8.43 -1.87 11.80
CA PRO A 310 -8.51 -0.44 11.51
C PRO A 310 -7.28 0.28 12.08
N THR A 311 -6.86 1.34 11.40
CA THR A 311 -5.84 2.27 11.91
C THR A 311 -6.45 3.23 12.91
N ASN A 312 -5.74 3.50 14.00
CA ASN A 312 -6.07 4.56 14.93
C ASN A 312 -5.58 5.91 14.38
N LYS A 313 -6.46 6.91 14.34
CA LYS A 313 -6.15 8.27 13.87
C LYS A 313 -6.05 9.29 15.01
N VAL A 314 -5.96 8.82 16.25
CA VAL A 314 -5.75 9.70 17.40
C VAL A 314 -4.38 10.36 17.30
N ILE A 315 -4.36 11.68 17.50
CA ILE A 315 -3.15 12.50 17.49
C ILE A 315 -2.51 12.42 18.88
N ASP A 316 -1.24 12.06 18.92
CA ASP A 316 -0.40 12.06 20.12
C ASP A 316 0.70 13.11 19.92
N ASP A 317 0.71 14.15 20.76
CA ASP A 317 1.64 15.28 20.65
C ASP A 317 3.10 14.84 20.74
N GLU A 318 3.41 13.76 21.46
CA GLU A 318 4.77 13.20 21.52
C GLU A 318 5.18 12.61 20.16
N GLN A 319 4.26 11.91 19.48
CA GLN A 319 4.49 11.34 18.15
C GLN A 319 4.69 12.43 17.11
N VAL A 320 3.92 13.52 17.19
CA VAL A 320 4.05 14.66 16.27
C VAL A 320 5.42 15.32 16.43
N LYS A 321 5.87 15.56 17.67
CA LYS A 321 7.21 16.12 17.92
C LYS A 321 8.33 15.25 17.35
N LEU A 322 8.28 13.93 17.58
CA LEU A 322 9.27 13.00 17.01
C LEU A 322 9.28 13.05 15.48
N TYR A 323 8.10 13.10 14.86
CA TYR A 323 7.96 13.23 13.42
C TYR A 323 8.55 14.54 12.88
N GLU A 324 8.28 15.68 13.52
CA GLU A 324 8.84 16.99 13.14
C GLU A 324 10.37 17.03 13.26
N MET A 325 10.93 16.34 14.27
CA MET A 325 12.38 16.15 14.42
C MET A 325 12.97 15.16 13.40
N GLY A 326 12.14 14.41 12.68
CA GLY A 326 12.55 13.35 11.75
C GLY A 326 13.09 12.11 12.45
N ILE A 327 12.69 11.87 13.69
CA ILE A 327 13.05 10.72 14.51
C ILE A 327 12.00 9.63 14.32
N PHE A 328 12.43 8.41 14.03
CA PHE A 328 11.52 7.27 13.87
C PHE A 328 10.89 6.86 15.21
N ASP A 329 9.58 6.67 15.23
CA ASP A 329 8.89 6.11 16.37
C ASP A 329 8.75 4.59 16.24
N PHE A 330 9.47 3.83 17.07
CA PHE A 330 9.44 2.36 17.09
C PHE A 330 8.46 1.79 18.13
N ARG A 331 7.54 2.57 18.70
CA ARG A 331 6.40 2.06 19.49
C ARG A 331 5.40 1.33 18.57
N THR A 332 5.80 0.16 18.12
CA THR A 332 5.13 -0.63 17.09
C THR A 332 4.99 -2.08 17.54
N ALA A 333 3.99 -2.78 17.01
CA ALA A 333 3.81 -4.21 17.26
C ALA A 333 5.09 -5.01 16.99
N THR A 334 5.42 -5.95 17.90
CA THR A 334 6.56 -6.86 17.77
C THR A 334 6.55 -7.61 16.43
N THR A 335 5.37 -7.89 15.87
CA THR A 335 5.20 -8.51 14.56
C THR A 335 5.91 -7.73 13.44
N PHE A 336 5.94 -6.40 13.46
CA PHE A 336 6.66 -5.62 12.45
C PHE A 336 8.13 -5.41 12.80
N LEU A 337 8.45 -5.21 14.09
CA LEU A 337 9.83 -4.93 14.51
C LEU A 337 10.73 -6.16 14.46
N ALA A 338 10.26 -7.33 14.90
CA ALA A 338 11.10 -8.51 15.05
C ALA A 338 11.72 -8.99 13.72
N PRO A 339 10.98 -9.07 12.58
CA PRO A 339 11.58 -9.40 11.28
C PRO A 339 12.63 -8.39 10.84
N LEU A 340 12.34 -7.08 10.99
CA LEU A 340 13.25 -6.01 10.59
C LEU A 340 14.56 -6.07 11.38
N VAL A 341 14.46 -6.22 12.70
CA VAL A 341 15.63 -6.33 13.58
C VAL A 341 16.41 -7.62 13.31
N THR A 342 15.72 -8.74 13.05
CA THR A 342 16.37 -10.02 12.72
C THR A 342 17.22 -9.91 11.45
N VAL A 343 16.66 -9.35 10.37
CA VAL A 343 17.41 -9.16 9.11
C VAL A 343 18.64 -8.27 9.33
N ILE A 344 18.51 -7.20 10.11
CA ILE A 344 19.64 -6.32 10.42
C ILE A 344 20.70 -7.03 11.27
N LEU A 345 20.31 -7.81 12.27
CA LEU A 345 21.25 -8.57 13.11
C LEU A 345 21.98 -9.66 12.31
N VAL A 346 21.30 -10.39 11.43
CA VAL A 346 21.94 -11.35 10.51
C VAL A 346 22.96 -10.62 9.62
N ASN A 347 22.60 -9.46 9.07
CA ASN A 347 23.52 -8.68 8.25
C ASN A 347 24.74 -8.16 9.04
N ILE A 348 24.55 -7.69 10.27
CA ILE A 348 25.66 -7.27 11.16
C ILE A 348 26.58 -8.46 11.44
N ALA A 349 26.03 -9.62 11.78
CA ALA A 349 26.83 -10.82 12.07
C ALA A 349 27.65 -11.27 10.85
N ALA A 350 27.04 -11.29 9.65
CA ALA A 350 27.73 -11.59 8.40
C ALA A 350 28.85 -10.59 8.09
N PHE A 351 28.58 -9.28 8.23
CA PHE A 351 29.55 -8.23 7.99
C PHE A 351 30.74 -8.32 8.94
N VAL A 352 30.47 -8.46 10.24
CA VAL A 352 31.50 -8.56 11.29
C VAL A 352 32.35 -9.80 11.09
N ARG A 353 31.73 -10.97 10.79
CA ARG A 353 32.48 -12.20 10.50
C ARG A 353 33.41 -12.01 9.30
N ALA A 354 32.92 -11.42 8.21
CA ALA A 354 33.73 -11.17 7.02
C ALA A 354 34.91 -10.23 7.31
N LEU A 355 34.71 -9.18 8.12
CA LEU A 355 35.79 -8.30 8.56
C LEU A 355 36.82 -9.04 9.42
N VAL A 356 36.38 -9.87 10.36
CA VAL A 356 37.27 -10.66 11.22
C VAL A 356 38.10 -11.63 10.38
N VAL A 357 37.47 -12.38 9.47
CA VAL A 357 38.18 -13.30 8.56
C VAL A 357 39.19 -12.54 7.70
N ASN A 358 38.81 -11.39 7.14
CA ASN A 358 39.70 -10.58 6.30
C ASN A 358 40.91 -10.01 7.07
N VAL A 359 40.81 -9.80 8.38
CA VAL A 359 41.91 -9.26 9.21
C VAL A 359 42.79 -10.37 9.80
N VAL A 360 42.17 -11.46 10.26
CA VAL A 360 42.86 -12.52 11.00
C VAL A 360 43.46 -13.58 10.06
N ASP A 361 42.76 -13.90 8.97
CA ASP A 361 43.12 -14.99 8.05
C ASP A 361 43.80 -14.41 6.80
N ASN A 362 44.90 -13.68 7.01
CA ASN A 362 45.67 -13.01 5.95
C ASN A 362 46.28 -14.00 4.94
N ASP A 363 46.29 -15.30 5.25
CA ASP A 363 46.76 -16.38 4.38
C ASP A 363 45.72 -16.83 3.35
N ARG A 364 44.45 -16.39 3.45
CA ARG A 364 43.45 -16.65 2.40
C ARG A 364 43.65 -15.72 1.20
N ASP A 365 44.50 -16.17 0.28
CA ASP A 365 44.79 -15.48 -0.99
C ASP A 365 43.52 -14.94 -1.67
N GLY A 366 43.46 -13.60 -1.75
CA GLY A 366 42.42 -12.85 -2.44
C GLY A 366 41.02 -12.95 -1.82
N TYR A 367 40.88 -13.19 -0.52
CA TYR A 367 39.57 -13.18 0.16
C TYR A 367 38.80 -11.88 -0.09
N TRP A 368 39.46 -10.74 0.10
CA TRP A 368 38.90 -9.41 -0.17
C TRP A 368 38.38 -9.30 -1.60
N GLU A 369 39.16 -9.72 -2.60
CA GLU A 369 38.76 -9.64 -4.01
C GLU A 369 37.52 -10.48 -4.31
N LYS A 370 37.41 -11.65 -3.67
CA LYS A 370 36.28 -12.59 -3.85
C LYS A 370 35.01 -12.11 -3.13
N MET A 371 35.14 -11.46 -1.98
CA MET A 371 34.00 -11.11 -1.10
C MET A 371 33.54 -9.65 -1.22
N PHE A 372 34.30 -8.80 -1.92
CA PHE A 372 34.05 -7.36 -2.00
C PHE A 372 32.59 -7.00 -2.30
N GLY A 373 31.96 -7.63 -3.30
CA GLY A 373 30.58 -7.33 -3.68
C GLY A 373 29.57 -7.55 -2.55
N GLN A 374 29.68 -8.67 -1.83
CA GLN A 374 28.80 -8.98 -0.70
C GLN A 374 29.10 -8.09 0.51
N MET A 375 30.37 -7.81 0.79
CA MET A 375 30.76 -6.90 1.87
C MET A 375 30.26 -5.48 1.62
N PHE A 376 30.38 -4.97 0.39
CA PHE A 376 29.85 -3.67 -0.02
C PHE A 376 28.33 -3.62 0.09
N LEU A 377 27.62 -4.64 -0.41
CA LEU A 377 26.16 -4.72 -0.30
C LEU A 377 25.70 -4.75 1.16
N SER A 378 26.38 -5.55 1.99
CA SER A 378 26.11 -5.64 3.42
C SER A 378 26.27 -4.28 4.11
N PHE A 379 27.40 -3.59 3.87
CA PHE A 379 27.65 -2.24 4.35
C PHE A 379 26.59 -1.24 3.89
N TYR A 380 26.22 -1.26 2.59
CA TYR A 380 25.19 -0.40 2.02
C TYR A 380 23.84 -0.58 2.73
N ILE A 381 23.44 -1.81 3.02
CA ILE A 381 22.19 -2.12 3.74
C ILE A 381 22.23 -1.57 5.17
N LEU A 382 23.36 -1.71 5.87
CA LEU A 382 23.54 -1.18 7.24
C LEU A 382 23.43 0.35 7.28
N VAL A 383 24.12 1.03 6.35
CA VAL A 383 24.05 2.50 6.24
C VAL A 383 22.63 2.96 5.90
N SER A 384 21.98 2.29 4.96
CA SER A 384 20.62 2.66 4.54
C SER A 384 19.59 2.49 5.67
N ASN A 385 19.78 1.49 6.53
CA ASN A 385 18.90 1.17 7.66
C ASN A 385 19.47 1.60 9.02
N TYR A 386 20.38 2.57 9.04
CA TYR A 386 21.01 3.07 10.27
C TYR A 386 20.01 3.45 11.37
N THR A 387 18.83 3.98 11.03
CA THR A 387 17.81 4.36 12.02
C THR A 387 17.29 3.18 12.83
N VAL A 388 17.30 1.95 12.29
CA VAL A 388 16.94 0.73 13.03
C VAL A 388 18.07 0.38 14.01
N ILE A 389 19.32 0.48 13.57
CA ILE A 389 20.50 0.24 14.40
C ILE A 389 20.58 1.25 15.55
N GLU A 390 20.37 2.53 15.23
CA GLU A 390 20.26 3.63 16.18
C GLU A 390 19.14 3.37 17.19
N GLY A 391 17.95 2.98 16.71
CA GLY A 391 16.81 2.62 17.54
C GLY A 391 17.06 1.43 18.47
N MET A 392 17.92 0.49 18.07
CA MET A 392 18.25 -0.72 18.82
C MET A 392 19.38 -0.51 19.85
N ILE A 393 20.43 0.22 19.49
CA ILE A 393 21.68 0.27 20.26
C ILE A 393 21.88 1.61 20.96
N ILE A 394 21.60 2.72 20.27
CA ILE A 394 21.99 4.07 20.69
C ILE A 394 20.88 4.72 21.51
N ARG A 395 19.65 4.66 21.00
CA ARG A 395 18.49 5.34 21.60
C ARG A 395 18.01 4.65 22.87
N ARG A 396 17.60 5.47 23.83
CA ARG A 396 17.07 5.04 25.15
C ARG A 396 15.72 5.68 25.49
N ASP A 397 15.16 6.46 24.58
CA ASP A 397 13.84 7.07 24.71
C ASP A 397 12.72 6.04 24.52
N LYS A 398 11.49 6.38 24.90
CA LYS A 398 10.33 5.47 24.80
C LYS A 398 10.00 5.05 23.37
N ALA A 399 10.48 5.77 22.37
CA ALA A 399 10.30 5.50 20.96
C ALA A 399 11.46 4.69 20.34
N SER A 400 12.41 4.21 21.15
CA SER A 400 13.44 3.26 20.74
C SER A 400 12.88 1.85 20.56
N ILE A 401 13.69 0.94 19.98
CA ILE A 401 13.32 -0.47 19.86
C ILE A 401 13.43 -1.12 21.24
N PRO A 402 12.38 -1.80 21.74
CA PRO A 402 12.44 -2.44 23.05
C PRO A 402 13.46 -3.57 23.11
N LEU A 403 14.20 -3.67 24.22
CA LEU A 403 15.24 -4.69 24.42
C LEU A 403 14.74 -6.12 24.20
N TYR A 404 13.52 -6.44 24.64
CA TYR A 404 12.96 -7.79 24.47
C TYR A 404 12.79 -8.16 22.99
N VAL A 405 12.51 -7.18 22.11
CA VAL A 405 12.43 -7.41 20.65
C VAL A 405 13.81 -7.72 20.12
N THR A 406 14.82 -6.96 20.53
CA THR A 406 16.22 -7.20 20.13
C THR A 406 16.71 -8.59 20.56
N LEU A 407 16.41 -9.01 21.79
CA LEU A 407 16.78 -10.34 22.28
C LEU A 407 16.07 -11.45 21.49
N LEU A 408 14.76 -11.31 21.26
CA LEU A 408 13.98 -12.26 20.47
C LEU A 408 14.52 -12.36 19.03
N SER A 409 14.78 -11.22 18.38
CA SER A 409 15.40 -11.17 17.06
C SER A 409 16.82 -11.73 17.05
N GLY A 410 17.57 -11.61 18.14
CA GLY A 410 18.87 -12.25 18.31
C GLY A 410 18.78 -13.77 18.26
N VAL A 411 17.80 -14.36 18.95
CA VAL A 411 17.53 -15.81 18.89
C VAL A 411 17.17 -16.23 17.46
N PHE A 412 16.25 -15.52 16.81
CA PHE A 412 15.90 -15.82 15.41
C PHE A 412 17.10 -15.70 14.46
N SER A 413 17.93 -14.67 14.65
CA SER A 413 19.13 -14.45 13.84
C SER A 413 20.12 -15.61 13.99
N LEU A 414 20.35 -16.06 15.22
CA LEU A 414 21.20 -17.22 15.49
C LEU A 414 20.66 -18.48 14.82
N CYS A 415 19.37 -18.76 14.97
CA CYS A 415 18.75 -19.91 14.30
C CYS A 415 18.91 -19.85 12.78
N ILE A 416 18.69 -18.69 12.16
CA ILE A 416 18.82 -18.49 10.71
C ILE A 416 20.27 -18.70 10.27
N LEU A 417 21.25 -18.16 11.00
CA LEU A 417 22.66 -18.35 10.69
C LEU A 417 23.07 -19.83 10.80
N LEU A 418 22.67 -20.52 11.88
CA LEU A 418 23.00 -21.93 12.09
C LEU A 418 22.36 -22.84 11.04
N ILE A 419 21.05 -22.69 10.80
CA ILE A 419 20.33 -23.47 9.79
C ILE A 419 20.87 -23.15 8.39
N GLY A 420 21.09 -21.87 8.09
CA GLY A 420 21.63 -21.42 6.82
C GLY A 420 23.03 -21.99 6.56
N SER A 421 23.92 -21.96 7.55
CA SER A 421 25.24 -22.60 7.48
C SER A 421 25.13 -24.11 7.26
N ALA A 422 24.22 -24.81 7.94
CA ALA A 422 24.03 -26.25 7.77
C ALA A 422 23.47 -26.63 6.38
N ILE A 423 22.71 -25.75 5.74
CA ILE A 423 22.19 -25.95 4.37
C ILE A 423 23.29 -25.68 3.32
N LEU A 424 24.22 -24.77 3.63
CA LEU A 424 25.28 -24.33 2.71
C LEU A 424 26.59 -25.13 2.85
N SER A 425 26.78 -25.86 3.96
CA SER A 425 27.85 -26.83 4.18
C SER A 425 27.58 -28.13 3.44
#